data_AF-A0A9E3AXK5-F1
#
_entry.id   AF-A0A9E3AXK5-F1
#
_cell.length_a   1.000
_cell.length_b   1.000
_cell.length_c   1.000
_cell.angle_alpha   90.00
_cell.angle_beta   90.00
_cell.angle_gamma   90.00
#
_symmetry.space_group_name_H-M   'P 1'
#
loop_
_entity.id
_entity.type
_entity.pdbx_description
1 polymer ?
#
loop_
_entity_poly.entity_id
_entity_poly.type
_entity_poly.pdbx_seq_one_letter_code
_entity_poly.pdbx_strand_id
1 'polypeptide(L)' 'MTLEPFATHEVFNQTPPFVDVNLAALDKPLLGALEAFGDAGAAPSAIAQAAGLGAAENFELARLANENPPKLKVFNA' A
#
# COMPACT_ATOMS: atom_id res chain seq x y z
N MET A 1 7.69 -27.08 17.01
CA MET A 1 7.13 -25.73 17.24
C MET A 1 6.80 -25.64 18.70
N THR A 2 7.35 -24.66 19.41
CA THR A 2 7.09 -24.46 20.84
C THR A 2 6.05 -23.37 20.99
N LEU A 3 4.89 -23.71 21.55
CA LEU A 3 3.89 -22.74 21.96
C LEU A 3 4.44 -21.87 23.10
N GLU A 4 4.24 -20.56 23.01
CA GLU A 4 4.56 -19.64 24.10
C GLU A 4 3.76 -20.00 25.37
N PRO A 5 4.33 -19.81 26.58
CA PRO A 5 3.60 -20.04 27.82
C PRO A 5 2.27 -19.27 27.84
N PHE A 6 1.18 -19.94 28.25
CA PHE A 6 -0.21 -19.44 28.24
C PHE A 6 -0.87 -19.27 26.87
N ALA A 7 -0.21 -19.60 25.76
CA ALA A 7 -0.89 -19.65 24.46
C ALA A 7 -2.02 -20.69 24.46
N THR A 8 -3.22 -20.28 24.04
CA THR A 8 -4.40 -21.17 24.01
C THR A 8 -4.54 -21.95 22.70
N HIS A 9 -3.88 -21.48 21.64
CA HIS A 9 -3.82 -22.12 20.32
C HIS A 9 -2.64 -21.56 19.52
N GLU A 10 -2.28 -22.26 18.44
CA GLU A 10 -1.36 -21.75 17.42
C GLU A 10 -2.13 -20.96 16.36
N VAL A 11 -1.62 -19.78 15.99
CA VAL A 11 -2.09 -19.02 14.83
C VAL A 11 -1.23 -19.40 13.65
N PHE A 12 -1.78 -20.19 12.73
CA PHE A 12 -1.10 -20.64 11.51
C PHE A 12 -1.95 -20.33 10.28
N ASN A 13 -1.36 -20.47 9.09
CA ASN A 13 -2.02 -20.21 7.81
C ASN A 13 -2.59 -18.79 7.66
N GLN A 14 -1.91 -17.78 8.23
CA GLN A 14 -2.23 -16.38 7.99
C GLN A 14 -1.44 -15.89 6.78
N THR A 15 -2.16 -15.40 5.77
CA THR A 15 -1.54 -14.74 4.62
C THR A 15 -0.76 -13.52 5.10
N PRO A 16 0.49 -13.33 4.67
CA PRO A 16 1.23 -12.13 5.00
C PRO A 16 0.50 -10.89 4.44
N PRO A 17 0.66 -9.71 5.06
CA PRO A 17 0.14 -8.47 4.50
C PRO A 17 0.66 -8.23 3.08
N PHE A 18 -0.19 -7.72 2.20
CA PHE A 18 0.20 -7.34 0.84
C PHE A 18 0.77 -5.91 0.86
N VAL A 19 2.04 -5.78 1.25
CA VAL A 19 2.79 -4.53 1.37
C VAL A 19 4.21 -4.72 0.84
N ASP A 20 4.94 -3.62 0.70
CA ASP A 20 6.33 -3.60 0.20
C ASP A 20 6.47 -4.19 -1.20
N VAL A 21 5.46 -3.92 -2.02
CA VAL A 21 5.38 -4.33 -3.42
C VAL A 21 5.27 -3.13 -4.34
N ASN A 22 5.69 -3.28 -5.60
CA ASN A 22 5.43 -2.28 -6.62
C ASN A 22 4.05 -2.53 -7.25
N LEU A 23 3.09 -1.67 -6.92
CA LEU A 23 1.69 -1.86 -7.33
C LEU A 23 1.50 -1.85 -8.86
N ALA A 24 2.28 -1.04 -9.60
CA ALA A 24 2.19 -0.98 -11.05
C ALA A 24 2.89 -2.17 -11.72
N ALA A 25 4.05 -2.60 -11.21
CA ALA A 25 4.77 -3.74 -11.78
C ALA A 25 4.00 -5.07 -11.64
N LEU A 26 3.07 -5.17 -10.69
CA LEU A 26 2.18 -6.32 -10.53
C LEU A 26 0.93 -6.28 -11.42
N ASP A 27 0.63 -5.14 -12.04
CA ASP A 27 -0.58 -4.94 -12.85
C ASP A 27 -0.25 -4.91 -14.36
N LYS A 28 -0.15 -6.10 -14.95
CA LYS A 28 0.10 -6.25 -16.40
C LYS A 28 -0.96 -5.55 -17.28
N PRO A 29 -2.27 -5.65 -16.99
CA PRO A 29 -3.28 -4.87 -17.71
C PRO A 29 -3.03 -3.37 -17.71
N LEU A 30 -2.68 -2.78 -16.56
CA LEU A 30 -2.33 -1.36 -16.47
C LEU A 30 -1.13 -1.02 -17.35
N LEU A 31 -0.03 -1.78 -17.24
CA LEU A 31 1.17 -1.53 -18.03
C LEU A 31 0.90 -1.64 -19.53
N GLY A 32 0.15 -2.66 -19.97
CA GLY A 32 -0.24 -2.81 -21.37
C GLY A 32 -1.11 -1.65 -21.87
N ALA A 33 -1.99 -1.11 -21.04
CA ALA A 33 -2.76 0.08 -21.39
C ALA A 33 -1.88 1.34 -21.50
N LEU A 34 -0.91 1.52 -20.61
CA LEU A 34 0.04 2.64 -20.67
C LEU A 34 0.96 2.54 -21.90
N GLU A 35 1.37 1.33 -22.29
CA GLU A 35 2.15 1.12 -23.52
C GLU A 35 1.33 1.42 -24.79
N ALA A 36 0.05 1.05 -24.81
CA ALA A 36 -0.80 1.22 -25.98
C ALA A 36 -1.33 2.64 -26.17
N PHE A 37 -1.61 3.34 -25.05
CA PHE A 37 -2.35 4.61 -25.07
C PHE A 37 -1.63 5.75 -24.33
N GLY A 38 -0.59 5.46 -23.57
CA GLY A 38 0.19 6.46 -22.83
C GLY A 38 1.25 7.14 -23.70
N ASP A 39 1.87 8.17 -23.13
CA ASP A 39 3.09 8.72 -23.70
C ASP A 39 4.30 7.79 -23.46
N ALA A 40 5.43 8.08 -24.12
CA ALA A 40 6.62 7.25 -24.07
C ALA A 40 7.22 7.07 -22.65
N GLY A 41 6.81 7.89 -21.67
CA GLY A 41 7.29 7.83 -20.28
C GLY A 41 6.28 7.27 -19.29
N ALA A 42 5.04 7.02 -19.71
CA ALA A 42 3.94 6.72 -18.79
C ALA A 42 4.16 5.44 -17.99
N ALA A 43 4.50 4.32 -18.65
CA ALA A 43 4.75 3.05 -17.97
C ALA A 43 5.99 3.09 -17.05
N PRO A 44 7.17 3.58 -17.49
CA PRO A 44 8.32 3.73 -16.60
C PRO A 44 8.05 4.64 -15.40
N SER A 45 7.33 5.75 -15.61
CA SER A 45 6.96 6.69 -14.54
C SER A 45 6.03 6.04 -13.51
N ALA A 46 5.01 5.31 -13.97
CA ALA A 46 4.10 4.58 -13.10
C ALA A 46 4.84 3.56 -12.23
N ILE A 47 5.77 2.78 -12.82
CA ILE A 47 6.60 1.83 -12.07
C ILE A 47 7.48 2.56 -11.05
N ALA A 48 8.11 3.67 -11.42
CA ALA A 48 9.00 4.41 -10.53
C ALA A 48 8.26 4.94 -9.27
N GLN A 49 7.01 5.34 -9.41
CA GLN A 49 6.20 5.87 -8.30
C GLN A 49 5.55 4.76 -7.46
N ALA A 50 5.11 3.68 -8.10
CA ALA A 50 4.25 2.69 -7.46
C ALA A 50 4.92 1.82 -6.39
N ALA A 51 6.26 1.79 -6.33
CA ALA A 51 6.99 1.17 -5.21
C ALA A 51 6.74 1.93 -3.90
N GLY A 52 6.82 3.27 -3.93
CA GLY A 52 6.52 4.09 -2.75
C GLY A 52 5.04 4.00 -2.37
N LEU A 53 4.15 3.88 -3.36
CA LEU A 53 2.72 3.74 -3.11
C LEU A 53 2.35 2.42 -2.41
N GLY A 54 3.06 1.33 -2.72
CA GLY A 54 2.85 0.01 -2.13
C GLY A 54 3.70 -0.28 -0.88
N ALA A 55 4.50 0.68 -0.42
CA ALA A 55 5.27 0.55 0.82
C ALA A 55 4.36 0.49 2.05
N ALA A 56 4.70 -0.33 3.04
CA ALA A 56 3.94 -0.46 4.27
C ALA A 56 3.73 0.88 4.99
N GLU A 57 4.74 1.76 4.97
CA GLU A 57 4.66 3.10 5.56
C GLU A 57 3.60 3.97 4.88
N ASN A 58 3.46 3.85 3.56
CA ASN A 58 2.48 4.65 2.82
C ASN A 58 1.04 4.16 3.08
N PHE A 59 0.85 2.86 3.32
CA PHE A 59 -0.43 2.32 3.76
C PHE A 59 -0.77 2.77 5.19
N GLU A 60 0.21 2.86 6.08
CA GLU A 60 0.00 3.40 7.42
C GLU A 60 -0.37 4.89 7.39
N LEU A 61 0.26 5.69 6.53
CA LEU A 61 -0.13 7.08 6.30
C LEU A 61 -1.59 7.19 5.81
N ALA A 62 -2.00 6.32 4.88
CA ALA A 62 -3.37 6.29 4.38
C ALA A 62 -4.38 5.94 5.48
N ARG A 63 -4.06 4.98 6.35
CA ARG A 63 -4.88 4.61 7.51
C ARG A 63 -5.02 5.80 8.46
N LEU A 64 -3.90 6.42 8.84
CA LEU A 64 -3.88 7.57 9.75
C LEU A 64 -4.71 8.75 9.23
N ALA A 65 -4.63 9.05 7.92
CA ALA A 65 -5.41 10.12 7.31
C ALA A 65 -6.92 9.89 7.40
N ASN A 66 -7.37 8.63 7.28
CA ASN A 66 -8.79 8.29 7.38
C ASN A 66 -9.29 8.20 8.82
N GLU A 67 -8.47 7.68 9.73
CA GLU A 67 -8.83 7.60 11.15
C GLU A 67 -8.75 8.97 11.86
N ASN A 68 -7.97 9.90 11.33
CA ASN A 68 -7.81 11.26 11.87
C ASN A 68 -8.30 12.30 10.85
N PRO A 69 -9.61 12.38 10.59
CA PRO A 69 -10.14 13.31 9.62
C PRO A 69 -9.85 14.77 10.03
N PRO A 70 -9.75 15.68 9.05
CA PRO A 70 -9.47 17.08 9.32
C PRO A 70 -10.57 17.70 10.19
N LYS A 71 -10.18 18.52 11.16
CA LYS A 71 -11.09 19.29 12.01
C LYS A 71 -11.10 20.74 11.55
N LEU A 72 -12.28 21.25 11.21
CA LEU A 72 -12.44 22.66 10.88
C LEU A 72 -12.19 23.52 12.14
N LYS A 73 -11.21 24.42 12.07
CA LYS A 73 -10.95 25.42 13.11
C LYS A 73 -11.53 26.77 12.67
N VAL A 74 -12.69 27.12 13.22
CA VAL A 74 -13.45 28.33 12.82
C VAL A 74 -12.84 29.65 13.27
N PHE A 75 -12.07 29.65 14.37
CA PHE A 75 -11.41 30.83 14.93
C PHE A 75 -9.99 30.48 15.39
N ASN A 76 -9.06 31.44 15.34
CA ASN A 76 -7.75 31.33 15.97
C ASN A 76 -7.81 31.75 17.46
N ALA A 77 -6.73 31.48 18.20
CA ALA A 77 -6.56 31.93 19.57
C ALA A 77 -5.85 33.29 19.59
#